data_AF-A0A7R9PTU9-F1
#
_entry.id   AF-A0A7R9PTU9-F1
#
_cell.length_a   1.000
_cell.length_b   1.000
_cell.length_c   1.000
_cell.angle_alpha   90.00
_cell.angle_beta   90.00
_cell.angle_gamma   90.00
#
_symmetry.space_group_name_H-M   'P 1'
#
loop_
_entity.id
_entity.type
_entity.pdbx_description
1 polymer ?
#
loop_
_entity_poly.entity_id
_entity_poly.type
_entity_poly.pdbx_seq_one_letter_code
_entity_poly.pdbx_strand_id
1 'polypeptide(L)'
;MELCFGNLQTVLSLKGPAFGRRSADEALNLSEFFISCQIFLELLECIQYLHDLSPAVIHRDLKPENVLIGNNDGKWKLKLCDYGLTQVFENLSIKRDAKYLSPEETNGQNIDYKTDVYSAAKIGENIFDIQMISEL
;
A
#
# COMPACT_ATOMS: atom_id res chain seq x y z
N MET A 1 5.73 -20.19 8.21
CA MET A 1 5.17 -18.86 7.90
C MET A 1 6.35 -18.02 7.46
N GLU A 2 6.49 -17.72 6.16
CA GLU A 2 7.60 -16.86 5.68
C GLU A 2 7.60 -15.54 6.46
N LEU A 3 8.76 -15.21 7.03
CA LEU A 3 8.96 -14.04 7.87
C LEU A 3 8.94 -12.79 6.98
N CYS A 4 7.90 -11.97 7.14
CA CYS A 4 7.96 -10.57 6.69
C CYS A 4 9.01 -9.85 7.53
N PHE A 5 9.82 -8.99 6.92
CA PHE A 5 10.87 -8.25 7.65
C PHE A 5 10.38 -6.89 8.18
N GLY A 6 9.15 -6.50 7.87
CA GLY A 6 8.52 -5.28 8.37
C GLY A 6 7.19 -4.98 7.68
N ASN A 7 6.71 -3.75 7.82
CA ASN A 7 5.61 -3.21 7.04
C ASN A 7 6.11 -2.13 6.07
N LEU A 8 5.26 -1.77 5.11
CA LEU A 8 5.58 -0.81 4.08
C LEU A 8 5.82 0.59 4.68
N GLN A 9 5.16 0.96 5.78
CA GLN A 9 5.44 2.23 6.47
C GLN A 9 6.90 2.30 6.94
N THR A 10 7.48 1.21 7.46
CA THR A 10 8.90 1.19 7.83
C THR A 10 9.77 1.47 6.62
N VAL A 11 9.50 0.84 5.48
CA VAL A 11 10.26 1.04 4.23
C VAL A 11 10.13 2.47 3.72
N LEU A 12 8.92 3.05 3.74
CA LEU A 12 8.67 4.44 3.35
C LEU A 12 9.30 5.47 4.30
N SER A 13 9.45 5.11 5.58
CA SER A 13 10.02 5.98 6.61
C SER A 13 11.55 5.95 6.65
N LEU A 14 12.18 4.94 6.03
CA LEU A 14 13.59 5.03 5.67
C LEU A 14 13.68 6.19 4.67
N LYS A 15 13.99 7.39 5.16
CA LYS A 15 14.25 8.57 4.32
C LYS A 15 15.74 8.76 4.26
N GLY A 16 16.28 8.76 3.05
CA GLY A 16 17.56 9.41 2.73
C GLY A 16 17.45 10.92 2.98
N PRO A 17 18.59 11.63 3.08
CA PRO A 17 18.62 13.00 3.55
C PRO A 17 17.81 13.94 2.64
N ALA A 18 16.79 14.56 3.26
CA ALA A 18 16.29 15.90 2.99
C ALA A 18 16.06 16.34 1.52
N PHE A 19 14.82 16.14 1.05
CA PHE A 19 13.94 17.19 0.48
C PHE A 19 14.62 18.33 -0.29
N GLY A 20 15.28 17.99 -1.40
CA GLY A 20 15.57 18.92 -2.50
C GLY A 20 14.54 18.73 -3.61
N ARG A 21 13.86 19.80 -4.03
CA ARG A 21 13.14 19.84 -5.31
C ARG A 21 14.13 19.46 -6.41
N ARG A 22 13.80 18.45 -7.22
CA ARG A 22 14.63 18.03 -8.37
C ARG A 22 14.87 19.18 -9.33
N SER A 23 16.15 19.40 -9.69
CA SER A 23 16.55 19.84 -11.02
C SER A 23 16.41 18.67 -11.99
N ALA A 24 16.05 18.95 -13.24
CA ALA A 24 15.55 18.00 -14.24
C ALA A 24 16.53 16.92 -14.75
N ASP A 25 17.71 16.76 -14.15
CA ASP A 25 18.83 16.03 -14.77
C ASP A 25 19.29 14.75 -14.04
N GLU A 26 18.63 14.32 -12.96
CA GLU A 26 18.90 12.99 -12.40
C GLU A 26 17.98 11.96 -13.05
N ALA A 27 18.54 11.20 -13.98
CA ALA A 27 17.90 10.09 -14.66
C ALA A 27 17.13 9.23 -13.66
N LEU A 28 15.85 8.97 -13.96
CA LEU A 28 15.03 8.00 -13.25
C LEU A 28 15.85 6.73 -13.06
N ASN A 29 16.17 6.37 -11.81
CA ASN A 29 16.88 5.12 -11.56
C ASN A 29 15.94 3.98 -11.96
N LEU A 30 16.22 3.35 -13.11
CA LEU A 30 15.35 2.33 -13.69
C LEU A 30 15.17 1.13 -12.75
N SER A 31 16.15 0.81 -11.90
CA SER A 31 16.02 -0.28 -10.93
C SER A 31 15.05 0.10 -9.80
N GLU A 32 15.09 1.34 -9.32
CA GLU A 32 14.17 1.82 -8.28
C GLU A 32 12.73 1.86 -8.80
N PHE A 33 12.53 2.44 -9.98
CA PHE A 33 11.21 2.46 -10.60
C PHE A 33 10.65 1.05 -10.81
N PHE A 34 11.50 0.11 -11.24
CA PHE A 34 11.12 -1.28 -11.39
C PHE A 34 10.72 -1.94 -10.06
N ILE A 35 11.47 -1.70 -8.97
CA ILE A 35 11.13 -2.19 -7.63
C ILE A 35 9.80 -1.59 -7.16
N SER A 36 9.58 -0.29 -7.32
CA SER A 36 8.32 0.38 -6.99
C SER A 36 7.14 -0.24 -7.76
N CYS A 37 7.31 -0.54 -9.05
CA CYS A 37 6.31 -1.26 -9.84
C CYS A 37 6.04 -2.66 -9.31
N GLN A 38 7.07 -3.42 -8.92
CA GLN A 38 6.90 -4.77 -8.36
C GLN A 38 6.12 -4.76 -7.04
N ILE A 39 6.48 -3.86 -6.12
CA ILE A 39 5.79 -3.71 -4.83
C ILE A 39 4.33 -3.29 -5.06
N PHE A 40 4.10 -2.32 -5.95
CA PHE A 40 2.75 -1.85 -6.23
C PHE A 40 1.89 -2.91 -6.92
N LEU A 41 2.47 -3.69 -7.83
CA LEU A 41 1.78 -4.81 -8.47
C LEU A 41 1.37 -5.87 -7.45
N GLU A 42 2.27 -6.30 -6.56
CA GLU A 42 1.95 -7.28 -5.52
C GLU A 42 0.86 -6.75 -4.55
N LEU A 43 0.82 -5.44 -4.29
CA LEU A 43 -0.26 -4.83 -3.51
C LEU A 43 -1.61 -4.97 -4.23
N LEU A 44 -1.65 -4.66 -5.52
CA LEU A 44 -2.86 -4.81 -6.34
C LEU A 44 -3.30 -6.28 -6.42
N GLU A 45 -2.37 -7.23 -6.52
CA GLU A 45 -2.66 -8.67 -6.49
C GLU A 45 -3.28 -9.10 -5.15
N CYS A 46 -2.76 -8.60 -4.03
CA CYS A 46 -3.36 -8.88 -2.71
C CYS A 46 -4.80 -8.35 -2.60
N ILE A 47 -5.05 -7.14 -3.13
CA ILE A 47 -6.38 -6.51 -3.10
C ILE A 47 -7.34 -7.25 -4.01
N GLN A 48 -6.91 -7.57 -5.24
CA GLN A 48 -7.69 -8.36 -6.19
C GLN A 48 -8.10 -9.70 -5.59
N TYR A 49 -7.18 -10.39 -4.90
CA TYR A 49 -7.50 -11.64 -4.21
C TYR A 49 -8.65 -11.49 -3.21
N LEU A 50 -8.66 -10.43 -2.40
CA LEU A 50 -9.77 -10.19 -1.45
C LEU A 50 -11.09 -9.90 -2.17
N HIS A 51 -11.04 -9.13 -3.26
CA HIS A 51 -12.23 -8.76 -4.04
C HIS A 51 -12.83 -9.94 -4.82
N ASP A 52 -12.02 -10.93 -5.19
CA ASP A 52 -12.45 -12.15 -5.88
C ASP A 52 -13.08 -13.22 -4.96
N LEU A 53 -12.99 -13.05 -3.64
CA LEU A 53 -13.64 -13.96 -2.70
C LEU A 53 -15.17 -13.92 -2.83
N SER A 54 -15.85 -14.96 -2.34
CA SER A 54 -17.31 -15.04 -2.32
C SER A 54 -17.81 -15.33 -0.90
N PRO A 55 -18.39 -14.35 -0.18
CA PRO A 55 -18.61 -12.96 -0.61
C PRO A 55 -17.30 -12.17 -0.76
N ALA A 56 -17.33 -11.12 -1.60
CA ALA A 56 -16.19 -10.23 -1.80
C ALA A 56 -15.81 -9.54 -0.48
N VAL A 57 -14.51 -9.41 -0.24
CA VAL A 57 -13.97 -8.88 1.02
C VAL A 57 -13.35 -7.52 0.74
N ILE A 58 -13.87 -6.45 1.34
CA ILE A 58 -13.32 -5.09 1.22
C ILE A 58 -12.49 -4.80 2.46
N HIS A 59 -11.19 -4.50 2.30
CA HIS A 59 -10.26 -4.34 3.42
C HIS A 59 -10.58 -3.10 4.27
N ARG A 60 -10.82 -1.95 3.63
CA ARG A 60 -11.21 -0.65 4.23
C ARG A 60 -10.19 0.01 5.15
N ASP A 61 -9.12 -0.65 5.58
CA ASP A 61 -8.03 0.03 6.30
C ASP A 61 -6.68 -0.13 5.60
N LEU A 62 -6.67 0.01 4.27
CA LEU A 62 -5.42 -0.03 3.53
C LEU A 62 -4.59 1.22 3.82
N LYS A 63 -3.44 0.97 4.44
CA LYS A 63 -2.41 1.95 4.78
C LYS A 63 -1.06 1.24 4.84
N PRO A 64 0.08 1.92 4.64
CA PRO A 64 1.39 1.27 4.62
C PRO A 64 1.72 0.49 5.90
N GLU A 65 1.15 0.86 7.04
CA GLU A 65 1.29 0.16 8.31
C GLU A 65 0.66 -1.25 8.28
N ASN A 66 -0.39 -1.44 7.48
CA ASN A 66 -1.17 -2.67 7.33
C ASN A 66 -0.73 -3.53 6.13
N VAL A 67 0.35 -3.15 5.46
CA VAL A 67 0.94 -3.89 4.35
C VAL A 67 2.29 -4.45 4.82
N LEU A 68 2.32 -5.74 5.16
CA LEU A 68 3.56 -6.42 5.51
C LEU A 68 4.38 -6.70 4.27
N ILE A 69 5.70 -6.59 4.38
CA ILE A 69 6.64 -6.75 3.27
C ILE A 69 7.71 -7.79 3.60
N GLY A 70 7.99 -8.62 2.61
CA GLY A 70 8.99 -9.69 2.65
C GLY A 70 9.67 -9.84 1.30
N ASN A 71 10.70 -10.69 1.28
CA ASN A 71 11.34 -11.15 0.06
C ASN A 71 11.35 -12.67 0.06
N ASN A 72 10.96 -13.27 -1.06
CA ASN A 72 11.01 -14.70 -1.27
C ASN A 72 11.73 -14.97 -2.60
N ASP A 73 12.89 -15.62 -2.55
CA ASP A 73 13.73 -15.94 -3.70
C ASP A 73 13.97 -14.75 -4.66
N GLY A 74 14.28 -13.58 -4.10
CA GLY A 74 14.54 -12.35 -4.86
C GLY A 74 13.28 -11.64 -5.35
N LYS A 75 12.08 -12.09 -4.98
CA LYS A 75 10.81 -11.45 -5.32
C LYS A 75 10.18 -10.80 -4.10
N TRP A 76 9.72 -9.56 -4.27
CA TRP A 76 8.94 -8.87 -3.26
C TRP A 76 7.62 -9.61 -3.01
N LYS A 77 7.29 -9.78 -1.74
CA LYS A 77 6.03 -10.41 -1.31
C LYS A 77 5.34 -9.56 -0.26
N LEU A 78 4.08 -9.26 -0.51
CA LEU A 78 3.24 -8.47 0.38
C LEU A 78 2.18 -9.35 1.03
N LYS A 79 1.80 -8.98 2.25
CA LYS A 79 0.67 -9.57 2.95
C LYS A 79 -0.13 -8.47 3.61
N LEU A 80 -1.43 -8.44 3.37
CA LEU A 80 -2.33 -7.53 4.07
C LEU A 80 -2.60 -8.06 5.49
N CYS A 81 -2.58 -7.17 6.46
CA CYS A 81 -2.91 -7.46 7.84
C CYS A 81 -3.90 -6.43 8.40
N ASP A 82 -4.37 -6.68 9.63
CA ASP A 82 -5.36 -5.85 10.32
C ASP A 82 -6.70 -5.74 9.58
N TYR A 83 -7.41 -6.87 9.56
CA TYR A 83 -8.75 -7.02 8.99
C TYR A 83 -9.86 -6.49 9.92
N GLY A 84 -9.52 -5.68 10.93
CA GLY A 84 -10.49 -5.21 11.93
C GLY A 84 -11.63 -4.36 11.35
N LEU A 85 -11.44 -3.78 10.16
CA LEU A 85 -12.42 -2.95 9.44
C LEU A 85 -13.00 -3.63 8.20
N THR A 86 -12.57 -4.85 7.93
CA THR A 86 -12.91 -5.56 6.72
C THR A 86 -14.41 -5.81 6.66
N GLN A 87 -15.03 -5.40 5.56
CA GLN A 87 -16.46 -5.53 5.38
C GLN A 87 -16.80 -6.96 4.92
N VAL A 88 -16.89 -7.84 5.90
CA VAL A 88 -17.82 -8.99 5.93
C VAL A 88 -18.92 -8.74 6.97
N PHE A 89 -18.65 -7.83 7.92
CA PHE A 89 -19.50 -7.47 9.05
C PHE A 89 -19.87 -5.99 8.98
N GLU A 90 -21.16 -5.67 9.10
CA GLU A 90 -21.72 -4.33 8.95
C GLU A 90 -21.20 -3.31 9.99
N ASN A 91 -21.07 -2.06 9.55
CA ASN A 91 -21.17 -0.82 10.33
C ASN A 91 -20.42 -0.78 11.68
N LEU A 92 -19.10 -0.62 11.62
CA LEU A 92 -18.33 -0.16 12.78
C LEU A 92 -17.80 1.26 12.53
N SER A 93 -18.21 2.18 13.39
CA SER A 93 -17.70 3.55 13.51
C SER A 93 -16.30 3.53 14.11
N ILE A 94 -15.32 3.08 13.32
CA ILE A 94 -13.92 3.01 13.75
C ILE A 94 -13.15 4.19 13.18
N LYS A 95 -12.24 4.71 14.00
CA LYS A 95 -11.36 5.83 13.68
C LYS A 95 -10.35 5.37 12.62
N ARG A 96 -10.48 5.90 11.42
CA ARG A 96 -9.65 5.58 10.25
C ARG A 96 -8.66 6.70 9.95
N ASP A 97 -7.59 6.35 9.26
CA ASP A 97 -6.60 7.33 8.86
C ASP A 97 -7.12 8.13 7.65
N ALA A 98 -7.40 9.42 7.88
CA ALA A 98 -7.99 10.31 6.90
C ALA A 98 -7.15 10.45 5.62
N LYS A 99 -5.83 10.18 5.66
CA LYS A 99 -4.94 10.28 4.50
C LYS A 99 -5.23 9.24 3.41
N TYR A 100 -5.85 8.12 3.75
CA TYR A 100 -6.15 7.02 2.82
C TYR A 100 -7.65 6.81 2.58
N LEU A 101 -8.51 7.65 3.16
CA LEU A 101 -9.96 7.56 2.96
C LEU A 101 -10.33 7.97 1.55
N SER A 102 -11.20 7.17 0.93
CA SER A 102 -11.79 7.51 -0.35
C SER A 102 -12.83 8.66 -0.22
N PRO A 103 -13.16 9.35 -1.32
CA PRO A 103 -14.18 10.39 -1.32
C PRO A 103 -15.55 9.88 -0.87
N GLU A 104 -15.96 8.69 -1.31
CA GLU A 104 -17.22 8.06 -0.93
C GLU A 104 -17.28 7.81 0.59
N GLU A 105 -16.16 7.43 1.20
CA GLU A 105 -16.08 7.22 2.65
C GLU A 105 -16.12 8.52 3.44
N THR A 106 -15.44 9.55 2.94
CA THR A 106 -15.45 10.88 3.54
C THR A 106 -16.85 11.50 3.48
N ASN A 107 -17.59 11.22 2.40
CA ASN A 107 -18.94 11.73 2.17
C ASN A 107 -20.04 10.85 2.76
N GLY A 108 -19.70 9.73 3.41
CA GLY A 108 -20.69 8.78 3.97
C GLY A 108 -21.59 8.15 2.90
N GLN A 109 -21.07 7.97 1.69
CA GLN A 109 -21.74 7.33 0.57
C GLN A 109 -21.59 5.80 0.64
N ASN A 110 -22.24 5.08 -0.28
CA ASN A 110 -22.12 3.64 -0.37
C ASN A 110 -20.67 3.25 -0.69
N ILE A 111 -20.10 2.39 0.15
CA ILE A 111 -18.75 1.86 0.03
C ILE A 111 -18.78 0.58 -0.80
N ASP A 112 -17.89 0.46 -1.77
CA ASP A 112 -17.63 -0.76 -2.50
C ASP A 112 -16.11 -1.02 -2.60
N TYR A 113 -15.70 -2.03 -3.37
CA TYR A 113 -14.31 -2.42 -3.52
C TYR A 113 -13.39 -1.29 -4.07
N LYS A 114 -13.95 -0.25 -4.71
CA LYS A 114 -13.16 0.88 -5.26
C LYS A 114 -12.52 1.73 -4.17
N THR A 115 -13.06 1.68 -2.95
CA THR A 115 -12.43 2.28 -1.78
C THR A 115 -11.01 1.74 -1.58
N ASP A 116 -10.81 0.42 -1.66
CA ASP A 116 -9.48 -0.18 -1.50
C ASP A 116 -8.56 0.24 -2.66
N VAL A 117 -9.10 0.39 -3.87
CA VAL A 117 -8.36 0.88 -5.04
C VAL A 117 -7.88 2.32 -4.82
N TYR A 118 -8.73 3.19 -4.24
CA TYR A 118 -8.35 4.55 -3.89
C TYR A 118 -7.21 4.57 -2.86
N SER A 119 -7.36 3.82 -1.78
CA SER A 119 -6.32 3.73 -0.74
C SER A 119 -5.01 3.16 -1.31
N ALA A 120 -5.07 2.16 -2.19
CA ALA A 120 -3.91 1.63 -2.89
C ALA A 120 -3.22 2.70 -3.75
N ALA A 121 -3.97 3.50 -4.51
CA ALA A 121 -3.40 4.61 -5.27
C ALA A 121 -2.67 5.61 -4.37
N LYS A 122 -3.22 5.93 -3.19
CA LYS A 122 -2.56 6.77 -2.19
C LYS A 122 -1.31 6.15 -1.58
N ILE A 123 -1.27 4.83 -1.41
CA ILE A 123 -0.04 4.12 -1.06
C ILE A 123 0.97 4.21 -2.21
N GLY A 124 0.51 4.03 -3.45
CA GLY A 124 1.30 4.12 -4.68
C GLY A 124 2.00 5.48 -4.84
N GLU A 125 1.31 6.59 -4.59
CA GLU A 125 1.91 7.94 -4.56
C GLU A 125 3.19 7.95 -3.69
N ASN A 126 3.14 7.34 -2.50
CA ASN A 126 4.31 7.26 -1.62
C ASN A 126 5.37 6.27 -2.12
N ILE A 127 4.97 5.12 -2.70
CA ILE A 127 5.90 4.10 -3.24
C ILE A 127 6.73 4.65 -4.42
N PHE A 128 6.11 5.42 -5.30
CA PHE A 128 6.80 6.01 -6.45
C PHE A 128 7.61 7.26 -6.07
N ASP A 129 7.35 7.84 -4.90
CA ASP A 129 8.16 8.89 -4.28
C ASP A 129 9.37 8.34 -3.49
N ILE A 130 9.50 7.02 -3.30
CA ILE A 130 10.66 6.39 -2.65
C ILE A 130 11.91 6.58 -3.52
N GLN A 131 12.70 7.62 -3.23
CA GLN A 131 14.11 7.68 -3.61
C GLN A 131 14.94 7.04 -2.51
N MET A 132 15.11 5.72 -2.48
CA MET A 132 15.85 5.07 -1.38
C MET A 132 16.49 3.73 -1.77
N ILE A 133 17.80 3.68 -1.45
CA ILE A 133 18.74 2.55 -1.28
C ILE A 133 19.44 2.04 -2.55
N SER A 134 20.52 2.74 -2.91
CA SER A 134 21.75 2.07 -3.33
C SER A 134 22.42 1.45 -2.09
N GLU A 135 22.80 0.17 -2.18
CA GLU A 135 23.49 -0.68 -1.18
C GLU A 135 22.58 -1.65 -0.39
N LEU A 136 22.23 -2.76 -1.04
CA LEU A 136 22.41 -4.12 -0.51
C LEU A 136 23.08 -4.98 -1.58
#